data_AF-A0AAW1SD12-F1
#
_entry.id   AF-A0AAW1SD12-F1
#
_cell.length_a   1.000
_cell.length_b   1.000
_cell.length_c   1.000
_cell.angle_alpha   90.00
_cell.angle_beta   90.00
_cell.angle_gamma   90.00
#
_symmetry.space_group_name_H-M   'P 1'
#
loop_
_entity.id
_entity.type
_entity.pdbx_description
1 polymer ?
#
loop_
_entity_poly.entity_id
_entity_poly.type
_entity_poly.pdbx_seq_one_letter_code
_entity_poly.pdbx_strand_id
1 'polypeptide(L)'
;MAYSLWAQPTGPLADQLQVIINEMADKHNTPRFVPHVTVAGPIEGRSGEEVLKICTDLAETLPAYRLRFDCVGKGSTEFHSDGERAELTEQLQELLSLAEDGVPALLSESFAANTLALWRTPLDGPPEEWAQVAEVPLKGSGAAVA
;
A
#
# COMPACT_ATOMS: atom_id res chain seq x y z
N MET A 1 10.02 -8.47 15.28
CA MET A 1 10.25 -7.44 14.25
C MET A 1 9.84 -8.04 12.92
N ALA A 2 9.03 -7.34 12.13
CA ALA A 2 8.61 -7.79 10.82
C ALA A 2 8.79 -6.68 9.77
N TYR A 3 8.76 -7.08 8.51
CA TYR A 3 8.81 -6.19 7.36
C TYR A 3 7.59 -6.39 6.46
N SER A 4 7.23 -5.38 5.70
CA SER A 4 6.18 -5.45 4.67
C SER A 4 6.63 -4.74 3.40
N LEU A 5 6.20 -5.25 2.24
CA LEU A 5 6.40 -4.64 0.93
C LEU A 5 5.10 -4.01 0.48
N TRP A 6 5.14 -2.73 0.15
CA TRP A 6 3.98 -1.93 -0.17
C TRP A 6 4.08 -1.27 -1.54
N ALA A 7 2.97 -1.22 -2.25
CA ALA A 7 2.76 -0.31 -3.38
C ALA A 7 2.07 0.95 -2.86
N GLN A 8 2.65 2.12 -3.13
CA GLN A 8 2.12 3.39 -2.62
C GLN A 8 1.61 4.26 -3.77
N PRO A 9 0.39 4.80 -3.69
CA PRO A 9 -0.04 5.84 -4.62
C PRO A 9 0.85 7.07 -4.46
N THR A 10 0.97 7.85 -5.53
CA THR A 10 1.70 9.12 -5.54
C THR A 10 0.82 10.22 -6.15
N GLY A 11 1.18 11.47 -5.92
CA GLY A 11 0.47 12.63 -6.48
C GLY A 11 -0.94 12.83 -5.87
N PRO A 12 -1.88 13.42 -6.62
CA PRO A 12 -3.17 13.87 -6.07
C PRO A 12 -4.00 12.77 -5.40
N LEU A 13 -3.93 11.54 -5.91
CA LEU A 13 -4.64 10.41 -5.31
C LEU A 13 -4.06 10.04 -3.94
N ALA A 14 -2.74 10.11 -3.76
CA ALA A 14 -2.12 9.91 -2.45
C ALA A 14 -2.57 10.97 -1.44
N ASP A 15 -2.62 12.23 -1.87
CA ASP A 15 -3.07 13.34 -1.03
C ASP A 15 -4.55 13.17 -0.61
N GLN A 16 -5.42 12.81 -1.57
CA GLN A 16 -6.83 12.55 -1.30
C GLN A 16 -7.03 11.39 -0.32
N LEU A 17 -6.33 10.27 -0.54
CA LEU A 17 -6.39 9.12 0.37
C LEU A 17 -5.87 9.48 1.76
N GLN A 18 -4.81 10.29 1.85
CA GLN A 18 -4.27 10.72 3.14
C GLN A 18 -5.25 11.61 3.91
N VAL A 19 -5.97 12.51 3.23
CA VAL A 19 -7.05 13.31 3.86
C VAL A 19 -8.10 12.40 4.46
N ILE A 20 -8.57 11.41 3.70
CA ILE A 20 -9.61 10.47 4.18
C ILE A 20 -9.10 9.63 5.35
N ILE A 21 -7.88 9.10 5.26
CA ILE A 21 -7.26 8.37 6.38
C ILE A 21 -7.22 9.25 7.64
N ASN A 22 -6.80 10.51 7.51
CA ASN A 22 -6.72 11.43 8.64
C ASN A 22 -8.09 11.74 9.25
N GLU A 23 -9.09 12.04 8.41
CA GLU A 23 -10.45 12.33 8.86
C GLU A 23 -11.07 11.13 9.58
N MET A 24 -10.88 9.93 9.04
CA MET A 24 -11.40 8.70 9.65
C MET A 24 -10.65 8.34 10.93
N ALA A 25 -9.32 8.53 10.95
CA ALA A 25 -8.50 8.37 12.14
C ALA A 25 -8.97 9.28 13.29
N ASP A 26 -9.25 10.55 12.99
CA ASP A 26 -9.75 11.52 13.97
C ASP A 26 -11.16 11.15 14.45
N LYS A 27 -12.05 10.76 13.52
CA LYS A 27 -13.45 10.42 13.83
C LYS A 27 -13.57 9.16 14.69
N HIS A 28 -12.75 8.15 14.43
CA HIS A 28 -12.84 6.84 15.07
C HIS A 28 -11.74 6.58 16.11
N ASN A 29 -10.87 7.58 16.37
CA ASN A 29 -9.73 7.46 17.26
C ASN A 29 -8.85 6.25 16.91
N THR A 30 -8.58 6.08 15.62
CA THR A 30 -7.69 5.03 15.09
C THR A 30 -6.34 5.63 14.69
N PRO A 31 -5.26 4.84 14.64
CA PRO A 31 -3.97 5.33 14.18
C PRO A 31 -4.01 5.86 12.74
N ARG A 32 -3.14 6.82 12.44
CA ARG A 32 -2.91 7.31 11.08
C ARG A 32 -1.81 6.49 10.42
N PHE A 33 -1.90 6.34 9.10
CA PHE A 33 -0.89 5.65 8.31
C PHE A 33 -0.80 6.26 6.91
N VAL A 34 0.27 5.94 6.18
CA VAL A 34 0.43 6.35 4.78
C VAL A 34 -0.44 5.49 3.87
N PRO A 35 -1.09 6.03 2.83
CA PRO A 35 -1.87 5.21 1.91
C PRO A 35 -0.96 4.20 1.21
N HIS A 36 -1.36 2.92 1.22
CA HIS A 36 -0.62 1.83 0.62
C HIS A 36 -1.52 0.65 0.25
N VAL A 37 -0.98 -0.25 -0.57
CA VAL A 37 -1.49 -1.60 -0.83
C VAL A 37 -0.39 -2.59 -0.42
N THR A 38 -0.72 -3.52 0.48
CA THR A 38 0.25 -4.55 0.90
C THR A 38 0.45 -5.56 -0.21
N VAL A 39 1.67 -5.63 -0.74
CA VAL A 39 2.08 -6.60 -1.76
C VAL A 39 2.53 -7.89 -1.10
N ALA A 40 3.29 -7.79 0.00
CA ALA A 40 3.71 -8.94 0.80
C ALA A 40 3.98 -8.52 2.26
N GLY A 41 3.55 -9.33 3.22
CA GLY A 41 3.81 -9.11 4.63
C GLY A 41 2.73 -9.72 5.54
N PRO A 42 2.97 -9.80 6.85
CA PRO A 42 4.25 -9.52 7.52
C PRO A 42 5.32 -10.57 7.19
N ILE A 43 6.58 -10.13 7.03
CA ILE A 43 7.76 -10.97 6.78
C ILE A 43 8.57 -11.05 8.07
N GLU A 44 8.55 -12.21 8.71
CA GLU A 44 9.21 -12.46 10.01
C GLU A 44 10.50 -13.28 9.86
N GLY A 45 11.34 -13.24 10.90
CA GLY A 45 12.50 -14.11 11.01
C GLY A 45 13.65 -13.82 10.04
N ARG A 46 13.60 -12.71 9.30
CA ARG A 46 14.62 -12.27 8.35
C ARG A 46 15.22 -10.93 8.76
N SER A 47 16.51 -10.74 8.46
CA SER A 47 17.18 -9.45 8.60
C SER A 47 16.69 -8.45 7.55
N GLY A 48 16.86 -7.15 7.82
CA GLY A 48 16.47 -6.09 6.87
C GLY A 48 17.22 -6.18 5.54
N GLU A 49 18.50 -6.61 5.57
CA GLU A 49 19.30 -6.82 4.36
C GLU A 49 18.77 -7.96 3.49
N GLU A 50 18.36 -9.07 4.10
CA GLU A 50 17.74 -10.19 3.37
C GLU A 50 16.42 -9.78 2.73
N VAL A 51 15.57 -9.06 3.45
CA VAL A 51 14.28 -8.60 2.89
C VAL A 51 14.50 -7.55 1.81
N LEU A 52 15.47 -6.65 1.98
CA LEU A 52 15.84 -5.68 0.93
C LEU A 52 16.34 -6.38 -0.33
N LYS A 53 17.14 -7.45 -0.19
CA LYS A 53 17.57 -8.25 -1.34
C LYS A 53 16.37 -8.88 -2.05
N ILE A 54 15.45 -9.49 -1.30
CA ILE A 54 14.21 -10.07 -1.88
C ILE A 54 13.38 -8.99 -2.60
N CYS A 55 13.24 -7.81 -1.99
CA CYS A 55 12.53 -6.67 -2.58
C CYS A 55 13.19 -6.26 -3.90
N THR A 56 14.52 -6.15 -3.93
CA THR A 56 15.28 -5.77 -5.12
C THR A 56 15.14 -6.81 -6.22
N ASP A 57 15.35 -8.09 -5.90
CA ASP A 57 15.22 -9.20 -6.87
C ASP A 57 13.80 -9.25 -7.45
N LEU A 58 12.76 -9.01 -6.63
CA LEU A 58 11.37 -8.95 -7.07
C LEU A 58 11.14 -7.76 -8.01
N ALA A 59 11.61 -6.57 -7.63
CA ALA A 59 11.44 -5.34 -8.40
C ALA A 59 12.10 -5.43 -9.79
N GLU A 60 13.22 -6.15 -9.94
CA GLU A 60 13.88 -6.39 -11.23
C GLU A 60 13.05 -7.25 -12.19
N THR A 61 12.12 -8.04 -11.67
CA THR A 61 11.28 -8.96 -12.47
C THR A 61 9.87 -8.42 -12.70
N LEU A 62 9.33 -7.66 -11.75
CA LEU A 62 7.97 -7.15 -11.76
C LEU A 62 7.90 -5.84 -12.57
N PRO A 63 7.18 -5.79 -13.70
CA PRO A 63 6.97 -4.54 -14.43
C PRO A 63 6.10 -3.58 -13.61
N ALA A 64 6.18 -2.28 -13.91
CA ALA A 64 5.20 -1.32 -13.38
C ALA A 64 3.77 -1.75 -13.76
N TYR A 65 2.85 -1.67 -12.81
CA TYR A 65 1.47 -2.11 -12.97
C TYR A 65 0.50 -1.01 -12.52
N ARG A 66 -0.75 -1.10 -12.96
CA ARG A 66 -1.80 -0.14 -12.59
C ARG A 66 -2.78 -0.79 -11.65
N LEU A 67 -2.91 -0.19 -10.47
CA LEU A 67 -3.87 -0.60 -9.46
C LEU A 67 -5.13 0.24 -9.59
N ARG A 68 -6.28 -0.40 -9.79
CA ARG A 68 -7.61 0.24 -9.84
C ARG A 68 -8.43 -0.22 -8.64
N PHE A 69 -9.08 0.73 -7.96
CA PHE A 69 -10.04 0.44 -6.90
C PHE A 69 -11.36 -0.02 -7.54
N ASP A 70 -11.95 -1.12 -7.07
CA ASP A 70 -13.18 -1.69 -7.65
C ASP A 70 -14.38 -1.50 -6.70
N CYS A 71 -14.22 -1.93 -5.44
CA CYS A 71 -15.22 -1.73 -4.39
C CYS A 71 -14.56 -1.61 -3.02
N VAL A 72 -15.28 -1.03 -2.06
CA VAL A 72 -14.95 -1.13 -0.63
C VAL A 72 -15.77 -2.28 -0.06
N GLY A 73 -15.08 -3.32 0.38
CA GLY A 73 -15.68 -4.49 1.04
C GLY A 73 -15.19 -4.63 2.48
N LYS A 74 -15.90 -5.42 3.28
CA LYS A 74 -15.41 -5.96 4.55
C LYS A 74 -15.00 -7.42 4.33
N GLY A 75 -13.71 -7.73 4.37
CA GLY A 75 -13.18 -9.08 4.58
C GLY A 75 -12.57 -9.83 3.38
N SER A 76 -11.50 -10.57 3.70
CA SER A 76 -10.67 -11.57 2.99
C SER A 76 -10.30 -11.33 1.51
N THR A 77 -9.01 -11.10 1.31
CA THR A 77 -8.31 -10.96 0.02
C THR A 77 -8.44 -12.19 -0.88
N GLU A 78 -8.95 -12.03 -2.10
CA GLU A 78 -8.86 -13.03 -3.18
C GLU A 78 -8.09 -12.45 -4.37
N PHE A 79 -6.83 -12.88 -4.53
CA PHE A 79 -6.03 -12.57 -5.72
C PHE A 79 -6.56 -13.35 -6.93
N HIS A 80 -7.15 -12.66 -7.91
CA HIS A 80 -7.49 -13.24 -9.21
C HIS A 80 -6.63 -12.64 -10.33
N SER A 81 -5.90 -13.51 -11.03
CA SER A 81 -4.84 -13.16 -11.98
C SER A 81 -5.31 -12.82 -13.41
N ASP A 82 -6.57 -12.45 -13.63
CA ASP A 82 -7.12 -12.23 -14.98
C ASP A 82 -7.58 -10.78 -15.26
N GLY A 83 -6.97 -9.79 -14.58
CA GLY A 83 -7.18 -8.36 -14.87
C GLY A 83 -6.96 -7.47 -13.66
N GLU A 84 -5.68 -7.27 -13.31
CA GLU A 84 -5.10 -6.48 -12.19
C GLU A 84 -6.13 -5.72 -11.32
N ARG A 85 -6.76 -6.45 -10.39
CA ARG A 85 -7.54 -5.89 -9.29
C ARG A 85 -6.60 -5.55 -8.14
N ALA A 86 -6.69 -4.30 -7.66
CA ALA A 86 -5.99 -3.83 -6.50
C ALA A 86 -6.96 -3.67 -5.35
N GLU A 87 -6.83 -4.48 -4.30
CA GLU A 87 -7.59 -4.26 -3.09
C GLU A 87 -6.78 -3.40 -2.12
N LEU A 88 -7.46 -2.41 -1.54
CA LEU A 88 -6.91 -1.53 -0.52
C LEU A 88 -6.43 -2.36 0.68
N THR A 89 -5.50 -1.84 1.48
CA THR A 89 -5.13 -2.54 2.74
C THR A 89 -6.36 -2.74 3.62
N GLU A 90 -6.37 -3.79 4.44
CA GLU A 90 -7.47 -4.07 5.37
C GLU A 90 -7.81 -2.84 6.23
N GLN A 91 -6.80 -2.07 6.64
CA GLN A 91 -6.95 -0.84 7.41
C GLN A 91 -7.69 0.25 6.63
N LEU A 92 -7.35 0.44 5.35
CA LEU A 92 -8.02 1.43 4.50
C LEU A 92 -9.43 0.94 4.09
N GLN A 93 -9.62 -0.36 3.90
CA GLN A 93 -10.96 -0.94 3.72
C GLN A 93 -11.84 -0.74 4.96
N GLU A 94 -11.30 -0.99 6.15
CA GLU A 94 -12.01 -0.78 7.41
C GLU A 94 -12.42 0.68 7.57
N LEU A 95 -11.49 1.62 7.36
CA LEU A 95 -11.80 3.04 7.42
C LEU A 95 -12.84 3.45 6.38
N LEU A 96 -12.72 2.99 5.14
CA LEU A 96 -13.71 3.33 4.12
C LEU A 96 -15.07 2.68 4.38
N SER A 97 -15.11 1.50 5.00
CA SER A 97 -16.37 0.85 5.40
C SER A 97 -17.11 1.61 6.52
N LEU A 98 -16.40 2.49 7.23
CA LEU A 98 -16.95 3.40 8.24
C LEU A 98 -17.33 4.77 7.66
N ALA A 99 -16.94 5.05 6.40
CA ALA A 99 -17.21 6.30 5.71
C ALA A 99 -18.51 6.17 4.89
N GLU A 100 -19.60 6.78 5.35
CA GLU A 100 -20.91 6.65 4.71
C GLU A 100 -21.04 7.46 3.39
N ASP A 101 -20.28 8.56 3.22
CA ASP A 101 -20.54 9.56 2.16
C ASP A 101 -19.39 9.84 1.17
N GLY A 102 -18.17 9.31 1.37
CA GLY A 102 -16.96 9.69 0.59
C GLY A 102 -16.37 8.61 -0.33
N VAL A 103 -16.85 7.37 -0.21
CA VAL A 103 -16.29 6.19 -0.87
C VAL A 103 -16.47 6.16 -2.41
N PRO A 104 -17.61 6.56 -3.00
CA PRO A 104 -17.88 6.29 -4.42
C PRO A 104 -16.95 6.99 -5.42
N ALA A 105 -16.41 8.17 -5.08
CA ALA A 105 -15.55 8.91 -6.01
C ALA A 105 -14.17 8.25 -6.19
N LEU A 106 -13.63 7.64 -5.13
CA LEU A 106 -12.34 6.94 -5.16
C LEU A 106 -12.40 5.60 -5.92
N LEU A 107 -13.58 4.98 -6.03
CA LEU A 107 -13.76 3.68 -6.69
C LEU A 107 -13.61 3.71 -8.22
N SER A 108 -13.38 4.89 -8.80
CA SER A 108 -13.06 5.02 -10.22
C SER A 108 -11.58 5.35 -10.48
N GLU A 109 -10.82 5.62 -9.42
CA GLU A 109 -9.44 6.06 -9.50
C GLU A 109 -8.48 4.87 -9.62
N SER A 110 -7.33 5.14 -10.23
CA SER A 110 -6.24 4.16 -10.35
C SER A 110 -4.89 4.84 -10.22
N PHE A 111 -3.90 4.14 -9.67
CA PHE A 111 -2.52 4.63 -9.63
C PHE A 111 -1.55 3.65 -10.29
N ALA A 112 -0.47 4.20 -10.84
CA ALA A 112 0.65 3.41 -11.30
C ALA A 112 1.55 3.07 -10.11
N ALA A 113 1.71 1.78 -9.83
CA ALA A 113 2.74 1.30 -8.93
C ALA A 113 4.04 1.22 -9.72
N ASN A 114 4.95 2.17 -9.48
CA ASN A 114 6.25 2.26 -10.15
C ASN A 114 7.40 1.81 -9.24
N THR A 115 7.14 1.71 -7.94
CA THR A 115 8.10 1.35 -6.90
C THR A 115 7.49 0.34 -5.94
N LEU A 116 8.37 -0.43 -5.27
CA LEU A 116 8.04 -1.19 -4.07
C LEU A 116 8.73 -0.53 -2.88
N ALA A 117 7.94 -0.15 -1.88
CA ALA A 117 8.45 0.38 -0.63
C ALA A 117 8.62 -0.76 0.38
N LEU A 118 9.83 -0.89 0.93
CA LEU A 118 10.11 -1.77 2.05
C LEU A 118 9.87 -1.01 3.35
N TRP A 119 8.96 -1.53 4.17
CA TRP A 119 8.61 -0.98 5.46
C TRP A 119 8.98 -1.93 6.58
N ARG A 120 9.48 -1.36 7.67
CA ARG A 120 9.62 -2.04 8.95
C ARG A 120 8.33 -1.84 9.73
N THR A 121 7.63 -2.93 10.02
CA THR A 121 6.32 -2.96 10.66
C THR A 121 6.40 -3.85 11.90
N PRO A 122 6.68 -3.30 13.10
CA PRO A 122 6.66 -4.07 14.34
C PRO A 122 5.31 -4.79 14.51
N LEU A 123 5.32 -6.07 14.90
CA LEU A 123 4.10 -6.88 15.00
C LEU A 123 3.15 -6.39 16.09
N ASP A 124 3.71 -5.92 17.21
CA ASP A 124 2.96 -5.47 18.38
C ASP A 124 3.03 -3.94 18.58
N GLY A 125 3.57 -3.22 17.58
CA GLY A 125 3.75 -1.76 17.63
C GLY A 125 2.69 -1.05 16.79
N PRO A 126 2.26 0.14 17.21
CA PRO A 126 1.25 0.88 16.47
C PRO A 126 1.84 1.46 15.17
N PRO A 127 1.01 1.88 14.19
CA PRO A 127 1.48 2.41 12.91
C PRO A 127 2.48 3.58 12.99
N GLU A 128 2.52 4.32 14.10
CA GLU A 128 3.47 5.40 14.35
C GLU A 128 4.92 4.91 14.50
N GLU A 129 5.12 3.62 14.80
CA GLU A 129 6.45 2.99 14.86
C GLU A 129 6.90 2.44 13.51
N TRP A 130 6.02 2.44 12.51
CA TRP A 130 6.33 1.96 11.18
C TRP A 130 7.31 2.90 10.50
N ALA A 131 8.32 2.34 9.85
CA ALA A 131 9.36 3.13 9.20
C ALA A 131 9.68 2.57 7.83
N GLN A 132 9.66 3.43 6.82
CA GLN A 132 10.17 3.07 5.49
C GLN A 132 11.68 2.86 5.56
N VAL A 133 12.14 1.73 5.07
CA VAL A 133 13.55 1.32 5.05
C VAL A 133 14.17 1.58 3.69
N ALA A 134 13.42 1.31 2.62
CA ALA A 134 13.87 1.52 1.24
C ALA A 134 12.69 1.72 0.29
N GLU A 135 12.98 2.25 -0.89
CA GLU A 135 12.08 2.28 -2.03
C GLU A 135 12.85 1.81 -3.25
N VAL A 136 12.31 0.82 -3.97
CA VAL A 136 12.98 0.20 -5.10
C VAL A 136 12.12 0.36 -6.37
N PRO A 137 12.66 0.91 -7.47
CA PRO A 137 11.92 1.02 -8.73
C PRO A 137 11.66 -0.36 -9.33
N LEU A 138 10.44 -0.56 -9.80
CA LEU A 138 10.03 -1.72 -10.58
C LEU A 138 10.70 -1.76 -11.96
N LYS A 139 10.66 -2.92 -12.60
CA LYS A 139 11.26 -3.13 -13.91
C LYS A 139 10.65 -2.18 -14.94
N GLY A 140 11.52 -1.39 -15.57
CA GLY A 140 11.12 -0.43 -16.61
C GLY A 140 10.47 0.85 -16.07
N SER A 141 10.41 1.06 -14.76
CA SER A 141 9.96 2.33 -14.17
C SER A 141 11.08 3.36 -13.98
N GLY A 142 12.31 3.02 -14.41
CA GLY A 142 13.46 3.92 -14.42
C GLY A 142 13.16 5.23 -15.18
N ALA A 143 13.32 6.33 -14.44
CA ALA A 143 13.09 7.72 -14.81
C ALA A 143 13.03 8.03 -16.32
N ALA A 144 11.88 8.52 -16.78
CA ALA A 144 11.88 9.47 -17.88
C ALA A 144 12.65 10.71 -17.40
N VAL A 145 13.95 10.74 -17.68
CA VAL A 145 14.74 11.97 -17.67
C VAL A 145 14.25 12.79 -18.86
N ALA A 146 13.59 13.91 -18.57
CA ALA A 146 13.43 15.02 -19.49
C ALA A 146 13.66 16.32 -18.70
#